data_AF-A0A318CKN8-F1
#
_entry.id   AF-A0A318CKN8-F1
#
_cell.length_a   1.000
_cell.length_b   1.000
_cell.length_c   1.000
_cell.angle_alpha   90.00
_cell.angle_beta   90.00
_cell.angle_gamma   90.00
#
_symmetry.space_group_name_H-M   'P 1'
#
loop_
_entity.id
_entity.type
_entity.pdbx_description
1 polymer ?
#
loop_
_entity_poly.entity_id
_entity_poly.type
_entity_poly.pdbx_seq_one_letter_code
_entity_poly.pdbx_strand_id
1 'polypeptide(L)'
;MRCSKCGRISFDYLENCSSCGQDLRKISAGLGGFAKPDPELIWFNMSSKAYSIKTEPEAPVVEPEAGNSVDLSEIDVSDLADVSTTDTDVEEIDSSDLKPVADDTGFQQALDQVLKDE
;
A
#
# COMPACT_ATOMS: atom_id res chain seq x y z
N MET A 1 -7.46 9.35 3.05
CA MET A 1 -8.52 10.31 3.46
C MET A 1 -8.61 11.46 2.47
N ARG A 2 -9.82 11.86 2.08
CA ARG A 2 -10.05 13.01 1.18
C ARG A 2 -10.44 14.26 1.98
N CYS A 3 -9.77 15.39 1.73
CA CYS A 3 -10.15 16.67 2.33
C CYS A 3 -11.48 17.18 1.75
N SER A 4 -12.43 17.54 2.61
CA SER A 4 -13.75 18.04 2.22
C SER A 4 -13.75 19.47 1.65
N LYS A 5 -12.69 20.26 1.85
CA LYS A 5 -12.59 21.64 1.35
C LYS A 5 -11.85 21.77 0.03
N CYS A 6 -10.71 21.11 -0.12
CA CYS A 6 -9.90 21.21 -1.34
C CYS A 6 -9.89 19.93 -2.18
N GLY A 7 -10.56 18.86 -1.74
CA GLY A 7 -10.67 17.62 -2.49
C GLY A 7 -9.39 16.77 -2.56
N ARG A 8 -8.26 17.27 -2.04
CA ARG A 8 -6.97 16.55 -2.03
C ARG A 8 -7.09 15.25 -1.25
N ILE A 9 -6.56 14.18 -1.83
CA ILE A 9 -6.41 12.88 -1.17
C ILE A 9 -5.07 12.88 -0.44
N SER A 10 -5.10 12.49 0.83
CA SER A 10 -3.94 12.41 1.72
C SER A 10 -4.03 11.15 2.59
N PHE A 11 -3.01 10.88 3.39
CA PHE A 11 -3.04 9.76 4.33
C PHE A 11 -4.06 9.96 5.47
N ASP A 12 -4.56 8.85 6.02
CA ASP A 12 -5.62 8.85 7.03
C ASP A 12 -5.15 9.25 8.43
N TYR A 13 -3.85 9.12 8.72
CA TYR A 13 -3.23 9.52 9.99
C TYR A 13 -2.98 11.03 10.11
N LEU A 14 -3.29 11.83 9.09
CA LEU A 14 -3.02 13.27 9.09
C LEU A 14 -4.13 14.05 9.79
N GLU A 15 -3.75 14.88 10.76
CA GLU A 15 -4.67 15.75 11.49
C GLU A 15 -5.13 16.97 10.67
N ASN A 16 -4.28 17.46 9.77
CA ASN A 16 -4.56 18.64 8.95
C ASN A 16 -4.24 18.38 7.48
N CYS A 17 -5.03 19.00 6.60
CA CYS A 17 -4.74 18.98 5.17
C CYS A 17 -3.49 19.81 4.88
N SER A 18 -2.48 19.19 4.28
CA SER A 18 -1.23 19.85 3.90
C SER A 18 -1.39 20.91 2.80
N SER A 19 -2.51 20.94 2.06
CA SER A 19 -2.77 21.98 1.06
C SER A 19 -3.56 23.18 1.60
N CYS A 20 -4.57 22.98 2.43
CA CYS A 20 -5.50 24.04 2.82
C CYS A 20 -5.62 24.27 4.33
N GLY A 21 -4.86 23.52 5.14
CA GLY A 21 -4.81 23.63 6.59
C GLY A 21 -6.05 23.14 7.33
N GLN A 22 -7.08 22.67 6.62
CA GLN A 22 -8.32 22.21 7.23
C GLN A 22 -8.06 21.04 8.20
N ASP A 23 -8.70 21.10 9.37
CA ASP A 23 -8.73 20.01 10.33
C ASP A 23 -9.47 18.80 9.73
N LEU A 24 -8.79 17.66 9.71
CA LEU A 24 -9.28 16.39 9.19
C LEU A 24 -9.59 15.40 10.31
N ARG A 25 -9.36 15.73 11.59
CA ARG A 25 -9.56 14.82 12.73
C ARG A 25 -10.98 14.28 12.83
N LYS A 26 -11.97 15.08 12.44
CA LYS A 26 -13.38 14.67 12.40
C LYS A 26 -13.63 13.61 11.32
N ILE A 27 -12.89 13.65 10.22
CA ILE A 27 -13.00 12.70 9.12
C ILE A 27 -12.20 11.43 9.46
N SER A 28 -11.02 11.56 10.06
CA SER A 28 -10.18 10.42 10.45
C SER A 28 -10.81 9.57 11.57
N ALA A 29 -11.55 10.19 12.49
CA ALA A 29 -12.30 9.46 13.53
C ALA A 29 -13.32 8.47 12.95
N GLY A 30 -13.91 8.77 11.78
CA GLY A 30 -14.84 7.87 11.09
C GLY A 30 -14.16 6.76 10.27
N LEU A 31 -12.83 6.81 10.12
CA LEU A 31 -12.05 5.87 9.32
C LEU A 31 -11.31 4.82 10.16
N GLY A 32 -11.49 4.83 11.48
CA GLY A 32 -10.94 3.76 12.35
C GLY A 32 -9.57 4.06 12.98
N GLY A 33 -9.15 5.32 13.05
CA GLY A 33 -8.02 5.72 13.92
C GLY A 33 -6.69 5.03 13.57
N PHE A 34 -6.32 5.01 12.29
CA PHE A 34 -5.07 4.39 11.83
C PHE A 34 -3.84 4.93 12.57
N ALA A 35 -2.99 4.01 13.02
CA ALA A 35 -1.72 4.36 13.63
C ALA A 35 -0.83 5.13 12.64
N LYS A 36 -0.14 6.15 13.14
CA LYS A 36 0.85 6.87 12.35
C LYS A 36 2.03 5.93 12.08
N PRO A 37 2.49 5.78 10.83
CA PRO A 37 3.62 4.91 10.52
C PRO A 37 4.89 5.39 11.22
N ASP A 38 5.69 4.44 11.71
CA ASP A 38 6.96 4.70 12.37
C ASP A 38 8.00 5.19 11.34
N PRO A 39 8.53 6.42 11.46
CA PRO A 39 9.49 6.96 10.51
C PRO A 39 10.78 6.15 10.36
N GLU A 40 11.17 5.35 11.35
CA GLU A 40 12.38 4.50 11.29
C GLU A 40 12.14 3.23 10.44
N LEU A 41 10.88 2.82 10.27
CA LEU A 41 10.49 1.64 9.49
C LEU A 41 10.10 1.99 8.05
N ILE A 42 10.07 3.28 7.68
CA ILE A 42 9.76 3.73 6.33
C ILE A 42 11.04 3.70 5.47
N TRP A 43 11.26 2.60 4.76
CA TRP A 43 12.39 2.43 3.84
C TRP A 43 12.41 3.42 2.66
N PHE A 44 11.25 3.99 2.31
CA PHE A 44 11.09 5.03 1.29
C PHE A 44 11.12 6.46 1.87
N ASN A 45 11.64 6.67 3.07
CA ASN A 45 11.74 8.02 3.60
C ASN A 45 12.65 8.81 2.67
N MET A 46 12.03 9.69 1.89
CA MET A 46 12.59 10.56 0.88
C MET A 46 13.45 11.63 1.57
N SER A 47 14.50 11.18 2.24
CA SER A 47 15.67 11.98 2.55
C SER A 47 16.34 12.29 1.22
N SER A 48 15.85 13.34 0.57
CA SER A 48 16.43 14.04 -0.58
C SER A 48 17.84 14.62 -0.31
N LYS A 49 18.56 14.06 0.68
CA LYS A 49 19.93 14.40 1.05
C LYS A 49 20.98 13.41 0.54
N ALA A 50 20.58 12.36 -0.17
CA ALA A 50 21.52 11.40 -0.74
C ALA A 50 21.38 11.35 -2.27
N TYR A 51 21.70 12.46 -2.94
CA TYR A 51 22.36 12.48 -4.26
C TYR A 51 22.66 13.95 -4.59
N SER A 52 23.74 14.48 -4.01
CA SER A 52 24.40 15.67 -4.55
C SER A 52 25.13 15.23 -5.82
N ILE A 53 24.37 14.95 -6.88
CA ILE A 53 24.91 14.85 -8.23
C ILE A 53 25.32 16.27 -8.57
N LYS A 54 26.62 16.50 -8.73
CA LYS A 54 27.18 17.78 -9.16
C LYS A 54 26.44 18.23 -10.43
N THR A 55 25.48 19.12 -10.25
CA THR A 55 24.72 19.72 -11.34
C THR A 55 25.60 20.83 -11.91
N GLU A 56 26.28 20.52 -13.01
CA GLU A 56 26.64 21.53 -14.00
C GLU A 56 25.32 22.19 -14.48
N PRO A 57 25.26 23.52 -14.68
CA PRO A 57 23.99 24.22 -14.78
C PRO A 57 23.38 23.99 -16.17
N GLU A 58 22.51 22.98 -16.29
CA GLU A 58 21.55 22.90 -17.40
C GLU A 58 20.13 23.14 -16.92
N ALA A 59 19.57 24.23 -17.48
CA ALA A 59 18.17 24.64 -17.67
C ALA A 59 17.15 24.51 -16.50
N PRO A 60 16.27 25.52 -16.33
CA PRO A 60 15.24 25.50 -15.29
C PRO A 60 14.22 24.38 -15.55
N VAL A 61 14.09 23.48 -14.57
CA VAL A 61 13.03 22.47 -14.51
C VAL A 61 11.70 23.18 -14.29
N VAL A 62 10.85 23.15 -15.31
CA VAL A 62 9.45 23.58 -15.24
C VAL A 62 8.66 22.48 -14.50
N GLU A 63 7.84 22.89 -13.53
CA GLU A 63 6.89 22.01 -12.83
C GLU A 63 6.04 21.23 -13.86
N PRO A 64 5.85 19.91 -13.72
CA PRO A 64 4.90 19.21 -14.57
C PRO A 64 3.49 19.61 -14.15
N GLU A 65 2.96 20.59 -14.88
CA GLU A 65 1.54 20.85 -15.03
C GLU A 65 0.79 19.53 -15.26
N ALA A 66 -0.38 19.41 -14.63
CA ALA A 66 -1.34 18.34 -14.89
C ALA A 66 -1.83 18.43 -16.35
N GLY A 67 -1.09 17.80 -17.26
CA GLY A 67 -1.37 17.89 -18.70
C GLY A 67 -0.49 17.04 -19.62
N ASN A 68 0.59 16.42 -19.12
CA ASN A 68 1.30 15.43 -19.92
C ASN A 68 0.57 14.09 -19.83
N SER A 69 -0.27 13.80 -20.81
CA SER A 69 -0.64 12.43 -21.13
C SER A 69 0.65 11.70 -21.51
N VAL A 70 1.23 10.99 -20.54
CA VAL A 70 2.28 10.01 -20.83
C VAL A 70 1.70 9.04 -21.85
N ASP A 71 2.32 8.97 -23.02
CA ASP A 71 1.89 8.09 -24.09
C ASP A 71 2.26 6.65 -23.71
N LEU A 72 1.28 5.91 -23.18
CA LEU A 72 1.46 4.52 -22.74
C LEU A 72 1.65 3.56 -23.91
N SER A 73 1.53 4.05 -25.16
CA SER A 73 1.74 3.30 -26.40
C SER A 73 3.16 2.78 -26.58
N GLU A 74 4.13 3.39 -25.90
CA GLU A 74 5.56 3.07 -26.01
C GLU A 74 6.05 2.12 -24.91
N ILE A 75 5.16 1.67 -24.03
CA ILE A 75 5.49 0.68 -23.00
C ILE A 75 5.65 -0.69 -23.66
N ASP A 76 6.90 -1.15 -23.76
CA ASP A 76 7.22 -2.48 -24.27
C ASP A 76 6.78 -3.55 -23.26
N VAL A 77 5.65 -4.20 -23.54
CA VAL A 77 5.11 -5.31 -22.76
C VAL A 77 5.60 -6.68 -23.27
N SER A 78 6.54 -6.71 -24.21
CA SER A 78 7.04 -7.98 -24.79
C SER A 78 7.73 -8.87 -23.76
N ASP A 79 8.27 -8.30 -22.68
CA ASP A 79 8.90 -9.01 -21.56
C ASP A 79 7.87 -9.55 -20.54
N LEU A 80 6.61 -9.11 -20.61
CA LEU A 80 5.52 -9.62 -19.76
C LEU A 80 4.83 -10.85 -20.36
N ALA A 81 5.43 -11.47 -21.39
CA ALA A 81 5.01 -12.77 -21.84
C ALA A 81 5.06 -13.71 -20.64
N ASP A 82 3.87 -14.10 -20.18
CA ASP A 82 3.64 -15.13 -19.18
C ASP A 82 4.54 -16.30 -19.56
N VAL A 83 5.67 -16.45 -18.85
CA VAL A 83 6.31 -17.75 -18.77
C VAL A 83 5.21 -18.57 -18.15
N SER A 84 4.50 -19.32 -18.99
CA SER A 84 3.48 -20.25 -18.56
C SER A 84 4.16 -21.08 -17.49
N THR A 85 3.90 -20.76 -16.22
CA THR A 85 4.41 -21.47 -15.08
C THR A 85 3.60 -22.75 -14.99
N THR A 86 3.68 -23.58 -16.02
CA THR A 86 3.21 -24.96 -16.03
C THR A 86 4.19 -25.87 -15.29
N ASP A 87 4.85 -25.36 -14.25
CA ASP A 87 5.77 -26.13 -13.40
C ASP A 87 5.94 -25.47 -12.01
N THR A 88 4.90 -24.83 -11.48
CA THR A 88 4.72 -24.97 -10.03
C THR A 88 3.73 -26.11 -9.86
N ASP A 89 4.25 -27.28 -9.51
CA ASP A 89 3.49 -28.42 -8.99
C ASP A 89 2.81 -28.00 -7.69
N VAL A 90 1.84 -27.08 -7.81
CA VAL A 90 0.87 -26.82 -6.76
C VAL A 90 -0.13 -27.94 -6.94
N GLU A 91 0.01 -29.00 -6.15
CA GLU A 91 -1.08 -29.96 -6.02
C GLU A 91 -2.34 -29.16 -5.67
N GLU A 92 -3.33 -29.26 -6.55
CA GLU A 92 -4.64 -28.65 -6.35
C GLU A 92 -5.20 -29.20 -5.04
N ILE A 93 -5.17 -28.38 -3.99
CA ILE A 93 -5.61 -28.79 -2.66
C ILE A 93 -7.11 -29.05 -2.75
N ASP A 94 -7.52 -30.32 -2.69
CA ASP A 94 -8.94 -30.67 -2.69
C ASP A 94 -9.54 -30.29 -1.33
N SER A 95 -10.81 -29.92 -1.31
CA SER A 95 -11.55 -29.65 -0.08
C SER A 95 -11.56 -30.86 0.87
N SER A 96 -11.30 -32.06 0.35
CA SER A 96 -11.13 -33.28 1.14
C SER A 96 -9.84 -33.30 1.97
N ASP A 97 -8.77 -32.61 1.53
CA ASP A 97 -7.48 -32.56 2.23
C ASP A 97 -7.53 -31.69 3.49
N LEU A 98 -8.55 -30.83 3.61
CA LEU A 98 -8.79 -29.98 4.76
C LEU A 98 -9.64 -30.64 5.85
N LYS A 99 -10.34 -31.74 5.55
CA LYS A 99 -11.13 -32.51 6.53
C LYS A 99 -10.32 -32.99 7.74
N PRO A 100 -9.12 -33.60 7.58
CA PRO A 100 -8.36 -34.05 8.76
C PRO A 100 -7.97 -32.91 9.69
N VAL A 101 -7.77 -31.69 9.18
CA VAL A 101 -7.47 -30.51 9.99
C VAL A 101 -8.74 -29.97 10.68
N ALA A 102 -9.87 -29.99 9.98
CA ALA A 102 -11.16 -29.60 10.55
C ALA A 102 -11.63 -30.56 11.67
N ASP A 103 -11.35 -31.84 11.53
CA ASP A 103 -11.69 -32.89 12.51
C ASP A 103 -10.59 -33.08 13.58
N ASP A 104 -9.48 -32.34 13.50
CA ASP A 104 -8.40 -32.43 14.49
C ASP A 104 -8.88 -31.87 15.84
N THR A 105 -8.93 -32.77 16.82
CA THR A 105 -9.45 -32.46 18.15
C THR A 105 -8.56 -31.50 18.93
N GLY A 106 -7.25 -31.50 18.68
CA GLY A 106 -6.33 -30.56 19.32
C GLY A 106 -6.47 -29.14 18.78
N PHE A 107 -6.62 -29.02 17.46
CA PHE A 107 -6.87 -27.75 16.78
C PHE A 107 -8.21 -27.13 17.20
N GLN A 108 -9.29 -27.94 17.22
CA GLN A 108 -10.60 -27.48 17.67
C GLN A 108 -10.57 -27.01 19.14
N GLN A 109 -9.89 -27.75 20.03
CA GLN A 109 -9.75 -27.34 21.43
C GLN A 109 -8.97 -26.03 21.60
N ALA A 110 -7.90 -25.83 20.82
CA ALA A 110 -7.12 -24.60 20.85
C ALA A 110 -7.93 -23.40 20.35
N LEU A 111 -8.69 -23.56 19.26
CA LEU A 111 -9.63 -22.56 18.74
C LEU A 111 -10.70 -22.19 19.77
N ASP A 112 -11.29 -23.19 20.40
CA ASP A 112 -12.31 -23.03 21.44
C ASP A 112 -11.76 -22.29 22.67
N GLN A 113 -10.48 -22.45 22.97
CA GLN A 113 -9.84 -21.75 24.08
C GLN A 113 -9.63 -20.27 23.74
N VAL A 114 -9.10 -19.98 22.55
CA VAL A 114 -8.92 -18.59 22.08
C VAL A 114 -10.26 -17.84 22.00
N LEU A 115 -11.32 -18.49 21.53
CA LEU A 115 -12.67 -17.89 21.44
C LEU A 115 -13.35 -17.68 22.80
N LYS A 116 -12.93 -18.38 23.85
CA LYS A 116 -13.45 -18.22 25.22
C LYS A 116 -12.67 -17.18 26.03
N ASP A 117 -11.46 -16.84 25.59
CA ASP A 117 -10.60 -15.82 26.19
C ASP A 117 -10.86 -14.39 25.62
N GLU A 118 -11.88 -14.23 24.76
CA GLU A 118 -12.45 -12.94 24.30
C GLU A 118 -13.74 -12.58 25.06
#